data_AF-A0A661W6F1-F1
#
_entry.id   AF-A0A661W6F1-F1
#
_cell.length_a   1.000
_cell.length_b   1.000
_cell.length_c   1.000
_cell.angle_alpha   90.00
_cell.angle_beta   90.00
_cell.angle_gamma   90.00
#
_symmetry.space_group_name_H-M   'P 1'
#
loop_
_entity.id
_entity.type
_entity.pdbx_description
1 polymer ?
#
loop_
_entity_poly.entity_id
_entity_poly.type
_entity_poly.pdbx_seq_one_letter_code
_entity_poly.pdbx_strand_id
1 'polypeptide(L)' 'MEELKLQIKEFIRTRDWEQYHAPKNLAMALSVEAAEIVEIFQWKKTDESLSPAKQEHLRQEIGDVLVYLLELADKFE' A
#
# COMPACT_ATOMS: atom_id res chain seq x y z
N MET A 1 4.25 9.37 -12.17
CA MET A 1 4.88 9.10 -10.86
C MET A 1 5.03 10.36 -10.04
N GLU A 2 5.62 11.44 -10.56
CA GLU A 2 5.74 12.72 -9.82
C GLU A 2 4.40 13.29 -9.34
N GLU A 3 3.38 13.35 -10.20
CA GLU A 3 2.05 13.82 -9.79
C GLU A 3 1.45 13.01 -8.65
N LEU A 4 1.62 11.68 -8.69
CA LEU A 4 1.15 10.78 -7.64
C LEU A 4 1.91 11.01 -6.32
N LYS A 5 3.25 11.13 -6.37
CA LYS A 5 4.07 11.48 -5.19
C LYS A 5 3.59 12.80 -4.57
N LEU A 6 3.27 13.81 -5.38
CA LEU A 6 2.74 15.09 -4.89
C LEU A 6 1.38 14.95 -4.21
N GLN A 7 0.47 14.18 -4.79
CA GLN A 7 -0.85 13.91 -4.19
C GLN A 7 -0.73 13.20 -2.85
N ILE A 8 0.16 12.21 -2.74
CA ILE A 8 0.44 11.48 -1.50
C ILE A 8 1.04 12.41 -0.44
N LYS A 9 2.06 13.20 -0.79
CA LYS A 9 2.68 14.16 0.13
C LYS A 9 1.67 15.17 0.69
N GLU A 10 0.79 15.71 -0.17
CA GLU A 10 -0.26 16.63 0.29
C GLU A 10 -1.27 15.94 1.22
N PHE A 11 -1.65 14.69 0.92
CA PHE A 11 -2.53 13.89 1.78
C PHE A 11 -1.94 13.66 3.18
N ILE A 12 -0.64 13.36 3.25
CA ILE A 12 0.08 13.12 4.51
C ILE A 12 0.22 14.43 5.29
N ARG A 13 0.67 15.50 4.63
CA ARG A 13 0.89 16.81 5.22
C ARG A 13 -0.38 17.41 5.81
N THR A 14 -1.49 17.32 5.09
CA THR A 14 -2.80 17.82 5.57
C THR A 14 -3.31 17.11 6.82
N ARG A 15 -2.77 15.93 7.14
CA ARG A 15 -3.11 15.13 8.33
C ARG A 15 -2.05 15.18 9.43
N ASP A 16 -0.96 15.93 9.21
CA ASP A 16 0.20 15.95 10.10
C ASP A 16 0.77 14.53 10.35
N TRP A 17 0.73 13.66 9.34
CA TRP A 17 1.13 12.26 9.46
C TRP A 17 2.63 12.02 9.22
N GLU A 18 3.36 13.02 8.74
CA GLU A 18 4.80 12.92 8.47
C GLU A 18 5.59 12.45 9.70
N GLN A 19 5.15 12.81 10.91
CA GLN A 19 5.74 12.39 12.18
C GLN A 19 5.76 10.86 12.39
N TYR A 20 4.87 10.12 11.73
CA TYR A 20 4.78 8.65 11.82
C TYR A 20 5.57 7.96 10.70
N HIS A 21 6.00 8.68 9.66
CA HIS A 21 6.61 8.15 8.43
C HIS A 21 8.13 7.95 8.55
N ALA A 22 8.59 7.46 9.70
CA ALA A 22 9.98 7.00 9.84
C ALA A 22 10.21 5.75 8.95
N PRO A 23 11.40 5.55 8.34
CA PRO A 23 11.63 4.43 7.42
C PRO A 23 11.26 3.05 7.98
N LYS A 24 11.52 2.81 9.27
CA LYS A 24 11.10 1.57 9.96
C LYS A 24 9.59 1.37 9.93
N ASN A 25 8.82 2.43 10.22
CA ASN A 25 7.37 2.36 10.29
C ASN A 25 6.75 2.15 8.91
N LEU A 26 7.28 2.84 7.89
CA LEU A 26 6.86 2.65 6.50
C LEU A 26 7.14 1.22 6.01
N ALA A 27 8.31 0.67 6.32
CA ALA A 27 8.64 -0.72 5.98
C ALA A 27 7.73 -1.73 6.70
N MET A 28 7.37 -1.46 7.95
CA MET A 28 6.40 -2.29 8.69
C MET A 28 5.00 -2.21 8.07
N ALA A 29 4.51 -1.02 7.76
CA ALA A 29 3.20 -0.83 7.12
C ALA A 29 3.15 -1.51 5.75
N LEU A 30 4.18 -1.31 4.91
CA LEU A 30 4.32 -2.01 3.63
C LEU A 30 4.21 -3.54 3.78
N SER A 31 4.82 -4.12 4.81
CA SER A 31 4.74 -5.56 5.07
C SER A 31 3.34 -6.00 5.49
N VAL A 32 2.56 -5.15 6.15
CA VAL A 32 1.17 -5.44 6.53
C VAL A 32 0.29 -5.46 5.29
N GLU A 33 0.36 -4.43 4.44
CA GLU A 33 -0.47 -4.37 3.22
C GLU A 33 -0.12 -5.49 2.23
N ALA A 34 1.16 -5.84 2.13
CA ALA A 34 1.58 -7.00 1.33
C ALA A 34 0.99 -8.31 1.87
N ALA A 35 0.80 -8.43 3.19
CA ALA A 35 0.14 -9.59 3.79
C ALA A 35 -1.38 -9.59 3.54
N GLU A 36 -2.02 -8.42 3.41
CA GLU A 36 -3.45 -8.33 3.03
C GLU A 36 -3.67 -8.87 1.61
N ILE A 37 -2.77 -8.60 0.67
CA ILE A 37 -2.79 -9.25 -0.65
C ILE A 37 -2.72 -10.78 -0.50
N VAL A 38 -1.84 -11.29 0.36
CA VAL A 38 -1.69 -12.74 0.59
C VAL A 38 -2.98 -13.33 1.17
N GLU A 39 -3.65 -12.64 2.10
CA GLU A 39 -4.91 -13.06 2.72
C GLU A 39 -6.00 -13.33 1.68
N ILE A 40 -6.12 -12.48 0.66
CA ILE A 40 -7.12 -12.62 -0.41
C ILE A 40 -7.01 -13.99 -1.11
N PHE A 41 -5.78 -14.47 -1.28
CA PHE A 41 -5.44 -15.71 -1.99
C PHE A 41 -5.19 -16.92 -1.08
N GLN A 42 -5.09 -16.75 0.23
CA GLN A 42 -4.56 -17.77 1.15
C GLN A 42 -5.26 -19.14 1.06
N TRP A 43 -6.56 -19.17 0.74
CA TRP A 43 -7.36 -20.40 0.62
C TRP A 43 -7.87 -20.67 -0.80
N LYS A 44 -7.39 -19.90 -1.80
CA LYS A 44 -7.82 -19.99 -3.19
C LYS A 44 -7.08 -21.10 -3.92
N LYS A 45 -7.80 -21.86 -4.75
CA LYS A 45 -7.15 -22.72 -5.76
C LYS A 45 -6.73 -21.89 -6.98
N THR A 46 -5.74 -22.37 -7.71
CA THR A 46 -5.13 -21.65 -8.85
C THR A 46 -6.11 -21.38 -10.00
N ASP A 47 -7.13 -22.22 -10.16
CA ASP A 47 -8.16 -22.14 -11.20
C ASP A 47 -9.41 -21.33 -10.78
N GLU A 48 -9.50 -20.89 -9.51
CA GLU A 48 -10.65 -20.17 -9.00
C GLU A 48 -10.54 -18.65 -9.21
N SER A 49 -11.46 -18.07 -10.00
CA SER A 49 -11.54 -16.63 -10.18
C SER A 49 -11.95 -15.89 -8.90
N LEU A 50 -11.40 -14.69 -8.68
CA LEU A 50 -11.85 -13.80 -7.60
C LEU A 50 -13.27 -13.29 -7.87
N SER A 51 -14.12 -13.24 -6.84
CA SER A 51 -15.39 -12.53 -6.93
C SER A 51 -15.15 -11.03 -7.18
N PRO A 52 -16.11 -10.29 -7.74
CA PRO A 52 -15.93 -8.85 -7.99
C PRO A 52 -15.52 -8.06 -6.75
N ALA A 53 -16.07 -8.40 -5.57
CA ALA A 53 -15.70 -7.78 -4.30
C ALA A 53 -14.24 -8.06 -3.92
N LYS A 54 -13.76 -9.31 -4.08
CA LYS A 54 -12.35 -9.64 -3.83
C LYS A 54 -11.40 -9.00 -4.84
N GLN A 55 -11.83 -8.81 -6.09
CA GLN A 55 -11.03 -8.08 -7.09
C GLN A 55 -10.90 -6.60 -6.74
N GLU A 56 -11.97 -5.99 -6.21
CA GLU A 56 -11.92 -4.60 -5.77
C GLU A 56 -11.01 -4.44 -4.55
N HIS A 57 -11.16 -5.29 -3.53
CA HIS A 57 -10.26 -5.30 -2.38
C HIS A 57 -8.80 -5.52 -2.79
N LEU A 58 -8.52 -6.46 -3.71
CA LEU A 58 -7.17 -6.65 -4.24
C LEU A 58 -6.60 -5.38 -4.89
N ARG A 59 -7.42 -4.62 -5.62
CA ARG A 59 -6.96 -3.35 -6.21
C ARG A 59 -6.61 -2.30 -5.15
N GLN A 60 -7.33 -2.29 -4.03
CA GLN A 60 -7.06 -1.41 -2.90
C GLN A 60 -5.73 -1.78 -2.24
N GLU A 61 -5.53 -3.05 -1.90
CA GLU A 61 -4.29 -3.50 -1.26
C GLU A 61 -3.04 -3.32 -2.14
N ILE A 62 -3.17 -3.49 -3.46
CA ILE A 62 -2.09 -3.16 -4.40
C ILE A 62 -1.78 -1.66 -4.36
N GLY A 63 -2.80 -0.83 -4.25
CA GLY A 63 -2.66 0.61 -4.06
C GLY A 63 -1.93 0.95 -2.76
N ASP A 64 -2.29 0.31 -1.66
CA ASP A 64 -1.68 0.57 -0.35
C ASP A 64 -0.21 0.14 -0.32
N VAL A 65 0.12 -1.04 -0.88
CA VAL A 65 1.51 -1.47 -1.08
C VAL A 65 2.28 -0.46 -1.92
N LEU A 66 1.70 0.05 -3.02
CA LEU A 66 2.35 1.03 -3.87
C LEU A 66 2.63 2.34 -3.11
N VAL A 67 1.67 2.84 -2.35
CA VAL A 67 1.81 4.09 -1.59
C VAL A 67 2.94 3.97 -0.56
N TYR A 68 2.96 2.91 0.26
CA TYR A 68 4.03 2.76 1.25
C TYR A 68 5.40 2.50 0.63
N LEU A 69 5.46 1.79 -0.50
CA LEU A 69 6.72 1.59 -1.21
C LEU A 69 7.28 2.91 -1.76
N LEU A 70 6.42 3.76 -2.33
CA LEU A 70 6.83 5.08 -2.82
C LEU A 70 7.30 5.99 -1.69
N GLU A 71 6.56 6.04 -0.58
CA GLU A 71 6.92 6.83 0.59
C GLU A 71 8.23 6.34 1.23
N LEU A 72 8.44 5.02 1.28
CA LEU A 72 9.70 4.46 1.78
C LEU A 72 10.87 4.81 0.85
N ALA A 73 10.69 4.70 -0.46
CA ALA A 73 11.72 5.06 -1.44
C ALA A 73 12.11 6.54 -1.36
N ASP A 74 11.14 7.45 -1.17
CA ASP A 74 11.37 8.89 -1.03
C ASP A 74 12.25 9.25 0.19
N LYS A 75 12.36 8.37 1.20
CA LYS A 75 13.28 8.57 2.35
C LYS A 75 14.75 8.37 2.00
N PHE A 76 15.06 7.82 0.83
CA PHE A 76 16.43 7.47 0.40
C PHE A 76 16.81 8.07 -0.96
N GLU A 77 16.01 8.99 -1.49
CA GLU A 77 16.34 9.84 -2.66
C GLU A 77 17.11 11.11 -2.24
#